data_AF-A0A4V2PR67-F1
#
_entry.id   AF-A0A4V2PR67-F1
#
_cell.length_a   1.000
_cell.length_b   1.000
_cell.length_c   1.000
_cell.angle_alpha   90.00
_cell.angle_beta   90.00
_cell.angle_gamma   90.00
#
_symmetry.space_group_name_H-M   'P 1'
#
loop_
_entity.id
_entity.type
_entity.pdbx_description
1 polymer ?
#
loop_
_entity_poly.entity_id
_entity_poly.type
_entity_poly.pdbx_seq_one_letter_code
_entity_poly.pdbx_strand_id
1 'polypeptide(L)'
;MSNVTPTTDAERKWPKTRGQVYLATADGYRTDFLKIGFTKHHTSTRMSQLNNSSGQGAKGYRILARFYVKHPRDLEQKLHKYFADDRQDTSREWFNNMSVEQFYEVITKFACVRDLKLLRKRLDCSPYPGEKNIFLLLI
;
A
#
# COMPACT_ATOMS: atom_id res chain seq x y z
N MET A 1 -20.44 -11.51 -29.42
CA MET A 1 -20.06 -11.61 -28.01
C MET A 1 -18.54 -11.51 -27.94
N SER A 2 -18.01 -10.38 -27.49
CA SER A 2 -16.56 -10.13 -27.48
C SER A 2 -15.96 -10.73 -26.20
N ASN A 3 -15.13 -11.77 -26.36
CA ASN A 3 -14.37 -12.35 -25.27
C ASN A 3 -13.33 -11.33 -24.79
N VAL A 4 -13.61 -10.64 -23.69
CA VAL A 4 -12.64 -9.81 -23.00
C VAL A 4 -11.79 -10.73 -22.12
N THR A 5 -10.63 -11.13 -22.62
CA THR A 5 -9.64 -11.86 -21.83
C THR A 5 -9.19 -10.97 -20.66
N PRO A 6 -9.29 -11.41 -19.39
CA PRO A 6 -8.85 -10.61 -18.26
C PRO A 6 -7.33 -10.48 -18.35
N THR A 7 -6.86 -9.28 -18.68
CA THR A 7 -5.44 -8.96 -18.70
C THR A 7 -4.95 -9.05 -17.26
N THR A 8 -4.16 -10.07 -16.95
CA THR A 8 -3.56 -10.22 -15.63
C THR A 8 -2.66 -9.00 -15.37
N ASP A 9 -2.75 -8.43 -14.17
CA ASP A 9 -2.00 -7.22 -13.77
C ASP A 9 -0.47 -7.30 -13.99
N ALA A 10 0.04 -8.51 -14.26
CA ALA A 10 1.43 -8.82 -14.56
C ALA A 10 1.95 -8.15 -15.85
N GLU A 11 1.11 -7.87 -16.84
CA GLU A 11 1.56 -7.32 -18.14
C GLU A 11 1.54 -5.79 -18.23
N ARG A 12 1.00 -5.10 -17.22
CA ARG A 12 1.02 -3.63 -17.20
C ARG A 12 2.46 -3.14 -17.04
N LYS A 13 3.06 -2.59 -18.11
CA LYS A 13 4.33 -1.86 -18.07
C LYS A 13 4.15 -0.62 -17.18
N TRP A 14 4.48 -0.75 -15.91
CA TRP A 14 4.41 0.34 -14.95
C TRP A 14 5.47 1.40 -15.29
N PRO A 15 5.14 2.70 -15.18
CA PRO A 15 6.12 3.74 -15.43
C PRO A 15 7.31 3.54 -14.48
N LYS A 16 8.50 3.31 -15.06
CA LYS A 16 9.77 3.01 -14.37
C LYS A 16 10.17 4.03 -13.29
N THR A 17 9.51 5.19 -13.25
CA THR A 17 9.91 6.35 -12.45
C THR A 17 9.21 6.46 -11.10
N ARG A 18 8.38 5.50 -10.68
CA ARG A 18 7.63 5.58 -9.41
C ARG A 18 7.55 4.24 -8.69
N GLY A 19 7.67 4.29 -7.36
CA GLY A 19 7.41 3.14 -6.49
C GLY A 19 6.11 3.29 -5.71
N GLN A 20 5.88 2.35 -4.80
CA GLN A 20 4.69 2.28 -3.96
C GLN A 20 5.10 2.28 -2.49
N VAL A 21 4.36 2.99 -1.67
CA VAL A 21 4.26 2.77 -0.23
C VAL A 21 2.98 1.99 0.03
N TYR A 22 3.01 1.03 0.93
CA TYR A 22 1.88 0.16 1.21
C TYR A 22 1.68 -0.06 2.71
N LEU A 23 0.44 -0.42 3.03
CA LEU A 23 0.02 -0.94 4.30
C LEU A 23 -0.40 -2.40 4.11
N ALA A 24 0.18 -3.29 4.88
CA ALA A 24 -0.09 -4.72 4.83
C ALA A 24 -0.39 -5.27 6.22
N THR A 25 -1.11 -6.39 6.26
CA THR A 25 -1.27 -7.22 7.46
C THR A 25 -0.79 -8.64 7.16
N ALA A 26 -0.29 -9.35 8.16
CA ALA A 26 -0.10 -10.79 8.08
C ALA A 26 -1.49 -11.46 8.08
N ASP A 27 -1.78 -12.30 7.08
CA ASP A 27 -3.08 -12.95 6.96
C ASP A 27 -3.23 -14.05 8.02
N GLY A 28 -4.37 -14.08 8.70
CA GLY A 28 -4.67 -15.04 9.76
C GLY A 28 -3.87 -14.88 11.07
N TYR A 29 -3.25 -13.72 11.32
CA TYR A 29 -2.64 -13.40 12.63
C TYR A 29 -3.57 -12.52 13.47
N ARG A 30 -3.50 -11.19 13.30
CA ARG A 30 -4.42 -10.20 13.88
C ARG A 30 -4.65 -9.08 12.87
N THR A 31 -5.85 -8.53 12.83
CA THR A 31 -6.20 -7.45 11.88
C THR A 31 -5.62 -6.09 12.24
N ASP A 32 -5.20 -5.92 13.49
CA ASP A 32 -4.56 -4.71 14.01
C ASP A 32 -3.02 -4.78 13.96
N PHE A 33 -2.46 -5.85 13.37
CA PHE A 33 -1.03 -6.05 13.25
C PHE A 33 -0.52 -5.63 11.87
N LEU A 34 -0.03 -4.40 11.79
CA LEU A 34 0.15 -3.72 10.53
C LEU A 34 1.61 -3.44 10.19
N LYS A 35 1.92 -3.52 8.90
CA LYS A 35 3.23 -3.24 8.32
C LYS A 35 3.13 -2.11 7.32
N ILE A 36 3.89 -1.05 7.56
CA ILE A 36 4.19 -0.05 6.54
C ILE A 36 5.46 -0.52 5.81
N GLY A 37 5.46 -0.38 4.49
CA GLY A 37 6.66 -0.67 3.70
C GLY A 37 6.62 -0.01 2.34
N PHE A 38 7.71 -0.14 1.60
CA PHE A 38 7.79 0.37 0.24
C PHE A 38 8.33 -0.67 -0.75
N THR A 39 8.09 -0.42 -2.03
CA THR A 39 8.61 -1.24 -3.13
C THR A 39 8.76 -0.40 -4.40
N LYS A 40 9.78 -0.72 -5.21
CA LYS A 40 9.92 -0.20 -6.59
C LYS A 40 9.21 -1.07 -7.63
N HIS A 41 8.83 -2.27 -7.23
CA HIS A 41 8.02 -3.22 -8.02
C HIS A 41 6.55 -3.11 -7.61
N HIS A 42 5.67 -3.79 -8.33
CA HIS A 42 4.28 -3.90 -7.91
C HIS A 42 4.14 -4.62 -6.55
N THR A 43 3.17 -4.21 -5.73
CA THR A 43 2.94 -4.77 -4.39
C THR A 43 2.72 -6.27 -4.43
N SER A 44 2.05 -6.82 -5.45
CA SER A 44 1.88 -8.28 -5.59
C SER A 44 3.22 -9.01 -5.64
N THR A 45 4.16 -8.55 -6.48
CA THR A 45 5.53 -9.09 -6.54
C THR A 45 6.22 -8.97 -5.19
N ARG A 46 6.08 -7.84 -4.51
CA ARG A 46 6.68 -7.64 -3.18
C ARG A 46 6.09 -8.58 -2.13
N MET A 47 4.79 -8.82 -2.14
CA MET A 47 4.14 -9.74 -1.20
C MET A 47 4.62 -11.17 -1.44
N SER A 48 4.76 -11.61 -2.70
CA SER A 48 5.34 -12.93 -3.01
C SER A 48 6.77 -13.06 -2.47
N GLN A 49 7.60 -12.02 -2.60
CA GLN A 49 8.95 -12.03 -2.04
C GLN A 49 8.95 -12.13 -0.51
N LEU A 50 8.08 -11.37 0.17
CA LEU A 50 7.96 -11.40 1.62
C LEU A 50 7.45 -12.75 2.14
N ASN A 51 6.48 -13.36 1.45
CA ASN A 51 5.98 -14.70 1.79
C ASN A 51 7.13 -15.72 1.77
N ASN A 52 7.97 -15.67 0.73
CA ASN A 52 9.10 -16.58 0.59
C ASN A 52 10.22 -16.33 1.62
N SER A 53 10.40 -15.09 2.10
CA SER A 53 11.51 -14.74 2.98
C SER A 53 11.20 -14.80 4.48
N SER A 54 9.93 -14.64 4.88
CA SER A 54 9.55 -14.47 6.29
C SER A 54 9.01 -15.73 6.97
N GLY A 55 8.87 -16.84 6.23
CA GLY A 55 8.40 -18.12 6.79
C GLY A 55 6.95 -18.07 7.30
N GLN A 56 6.18 -17.03 6.95
CA GLN A 56 4.79 -16.82 7.42
C GLN A 56 3.77 -17.86 6.91
N GLY A 57 4.24 -18.93 6.25
CA GLY A 57 3.43 -20.05 5.81
C GLY A 57 2.46 -19.69 4.67
N ALA A 58 1.47 -20.57 4.47
CA ALA A 58 0.55 -20.52 3.33
C ALA A 58 -0.41 -19.30 3.31
N LYS A 59 -0.55 -18.56 4.41
CA LYS A 59 -1.51 -17.45 4.51
C LYS A 59 -0.97 -16.13 3.92
N GLY A 60 0.33 -15.89 4.08
CA GLY A 60 1.02 -14.74 3.47
C GLY A 60 0.56 -13.36 3.95
N TYR A 61 0.91 -12.33 3.19
CA TYR A 61 0.53 -10.94 3.48
C TYR A 61 -0.65 -10.46 2.63
N ARG A 62 -1.56 -9.72 3.27
CA ARG A 62 -2.66 -9.03 2.60
C ARG A 62 -2.39 -7.53 2.56
N ILE A 63 -2.43 -6.95 1.35
CA ILE A 63 -2.38 -5.50 1.15
C ILE A 63 -3.72 -4.90 1.57
N LEU A 64 -3.69 -3.94 2.49
CA LEU A 64 -4.86 -3.17 2.89
C LEU A 64 -4.94 -1.85 2.13
N ALA A 65 -3.78 -1.22 1.89
CA ALA A 65 -3.68 0.05 1.19
C ALA A 65 -2.37 0.15 0.42
N ARG A 66 -2.37 0.93 -0.66
CA ARG A 66 -1.16 1.27 -1.43
C ARG A 66 -1.26 2.67 -2.02
N PHE A 67 -0.12 3.34 -2.09
CA PHE A 67 0.01 4.70 -2.60
C PHE A 67 1.24 4.83 -3.50
N TYR A 68 1.08 5.44 -4.66
CA TYR A 68 2.16 5.57 -5.64
C TYR A 68 2.82 6.93 -5.54
N VAL A 69 4.14 6.92 -5.44
CA VAL A 69 4.93 8.12 -5.12
C VAL A 69 6.26 8.05 -5.83
N LYS A 70 6.79 9.22 -6.21
CA LYS A 70 8.09 9.33 -6.87
C LYS A 70 9.24 8.89 -5.96
N HIS A 71 9.17 9.26 -4.69
CA HIS A 71 10.19 9.00 -3.66
C HIS A 71 9.61 8.11 -2.53
N PRO A 72 9.36 6.81 -2.80
CA PRO A 72 8.62 5.94 -1.88
C PRO A 72 9.36 5.69 -0.56
N ARG A 73 10.70 5.60 -0.59
CA ARG A 73 11.53 5.42 0.61
C ARG A 73 11.40 6.62 1.55
N ASP A 74 11.50 7.82 1.03
CA ASP A 74 11.43 9.04 1.84
C ASP A 74 10.05 9.21 2.50
N LEU A 75 8.98 8.82 1.79
CA LEU A 75 7.62 8.82 2.35
C LEU A 75 7.45 7.74 3.41
N GLU A 76 7.94 6.52 3.17
CA GLU A 76 7.91 5.43 4.17
C GLU A 76 8.64 5.85 5.46
N GLN A 77 9.84 6.43 5.37
CA GLN A 77 10.56 6.92 6.55
C GLN A 77 9.77 7.98 7.34
N LYS A 78 9.08 8.90 6.64
CA LYS A 78 8.22 9.90 7.30
C LYS A 78 7.04 9.25 8.01
N LEU A 79 6.40 8.26 7.39
CA LEU A 79 5.30 7.50 8.00
C LEU A 79 5.81 6.73 9.23
N HIS A 80 6.94 6.05 9.11
CA HIS A 80 7.56 5.31 10.22
C HIS A 80 7.97 6.20 11.39
N LYS A 81 8.31 7.46 11.13
CA LYS A 81 8.58 8.48 12.15
C LYS A 81 7.29 9.00 12.77
N TYR A 82 6.25 9.21 11.98
CA TYR A 82 4.95 9.69 12.46
C TYR A 82 4.29 8.68 13.39
N PHE A 83 4.28 7.40 13.02
CA PHE A 83 3.72 6.30 13.80
C PHE A 83 4.74 5.66 14.76
N ALA A 84 5.76 6.40 15.18
CA ALA A 84 6.82 5.84 16.03
C ALA A 84 6.28 5.33 17.37
N ASP A 85 5.31 6.03 17.95
CA ASP A 85 4.68 5.69 19.23
C ASP A 85 3.73 4.48 19.13
N ASP A 86 3.26 4.17 17.92
CA ASP A 86 2.36 3.04 17.63
C ASP A 86 3.13 1.75 17.29
N ARG A 87 4.46 1.78 17.31
CA ARG A 87 5.28 0.61 16.99
C ARG A 87 5.09 -0.47 18.05
N GLN A 88 4.86 -1.71 17.59
CA GLN A 88 4.86 -2.87 18.48
C GLN A 88 6.25 -3.12 19.08
N ASP A 89 7.29 -2.93 18.25
CA ASP A 89 8.69 -3.18 18.60
C ASP A 89 9.53 -2.12 17.89
N THR A 90 10.38 -1.42 18.64
CA THR A 90 11.27 -0.38 18.12
C THR A 90 12.26 -0.90 17.08
N SER A 91 12.56 -2.21 17.09
CA SER A 91 13.45 -2.88 16.15
C SER A 91 12.76 -3.35 14.87
N ARG A 92 11.41 -3.36 14.82
CA ARG A 92 10.65 -3.94 13.71
C ARG A 92 9.77 -2.93 13.01
N GLU A 93 9.43 -3.25 11.76
CA GLU A 93 8.53 -2.46 10.90
C GLU A 93 7.05 -2.78 11.14
N TRP A 94 6.66 -3.01 12.40
CA TRP A 94 5.30 -3.43 12.78
C TRP A 94 4.66 -2.45 13.76
N PHE A 95 3.38 -2.18 13.55
CA PHE A 95 2.59 -1.19 14.24
C PHE A 95 1.31 -1.83 14.78
N ASN A 96 0.88 -1.38 15.95
CA ASN A 96 -0.42 -1.68 16.54
C ASN A 96 -1.29 -0.41 16.48
N ASN A 97 -2.61 -0.56 16.59
CA ASN A 97 -3.55 0.57 16.76
C ASN A 97 -3.58 1.62 15.63
N MET A 98 -3.15 1.26 14.43
CA MET A 98 -3.31 2.10 13.24
C MET A 98 -4.46 1.58 12.37
N SER A 99 -5.18 2.50 11.72
CA SER A 99 -6.24 2.21 10.74
C SER A 99 -5.79 2.55 9.31
N VAL A 100 -6.54 2.05 8.31
CA VAL A 100 -6.28 2.36 6.89
C VAL A 100 -6.54 3.86 6.64
N GLU A 101 -7.52 4.42 7.32
CA GLU A 101 -7.92 5.82 7.25
C GLU A 101 -6.81 6.73 7.76
N GLN A 102 -6.26 6.45 8.94
CA GLN A 102 -5.11 7.19 9.49
C GLN A 102 -3.90 7.11 8.57
N PHE A 103 -3.63 5.94 7.97
CA PHE A 103 -2.54 5.79 7.01
C PHE A 103 -2.73 6.73 5.80
N TYR A 104 -3.94 6.85 5.26
CA TYR A 104 -4.23 7.78 4.16
C TYR A 104 -4.15 9.25 4.60
N GLU A 105 -4.67 9.58 5.77
CA GLU A 105 -4.58 10.94 6.32
C GLU A 105 -3.11 11.40 6.45
N VAL A 106 -2.22 10.52 6.90
CA VAL A 106 -0.80 10.87 7.03
C VAL A 106 -0.10 10.92 5.68
N ILE A 107 -0.51 10.09 4.72
CA ILE A 107 -0.06 10.21 3.33
C ILE A 107 -0.41 11.58 2.77
N THR A 108 -1.63 12.10 2.97
CA THR A 108 -2.02 13.40 2.43
C THR A 108 -1.24 14.56 3.07
N LYS A 109 -0.80 14.42 4.33
CA LYS A 109 0.10 15.38 5.00
C LYS A 109 1.51 15.44 4.39
N PHE A 110 2.06 14.31 3.96
CA PHE A 110 3.46 14.22 3.49
C PHE A 110 3.63 14.12 1.97
N ALA A 111 2.58 13.75 1.24
CA ALA A 111 2.61 13.64 -0.21
C ALA A 111 2.65 15.02 -0.86
N CYS A 112 3.38 15.15 -1.96
CA CYS A 112 3.36 16.39 -2.73
C CYS A 112 2.10 16.46 -3.61
N VAL A 113 1.71 17.67 -4.01
CA VAL A 113 0.52 17.92 -4.86
C VAL A 113 0.52 17.06 -6.13
N ARG A 114 1.70 16.77 -6.72
CA ARG A 114 1.81 15.91 -7.91
C ARG A 114 1.43 14.45 -7.63
N ASP A 115 1.72 13.96 -6.43
CA ASP A 115 1.35 12.60 -6.02
C ASP A 115 -0.15 12.52 -5.72
N LEU A 116 -0.72 13.57 -5.10
CA LEU A 116 -2.17 13.67 -4.86
C LEU A 116 -2.99 13.76 -6.16
N LYS A 117 -2.54 14.55 -7.13
CA LYS A 117 -3.17 14.60 -8.47
C LYS A 117 -3.17 13.23 -9.15
N LEU A 118 -2.10 12.46 -8.95
CA LEU A 118 -2.00 11.10 -9.48
C LEU A 118 -2.97 10.15 -8.78
N LEU A 119 -3.10 10.27 -7.45
CA LEU A 119 -4.08 9.51 -6.66
C LEU A 119 -5.49 9.76 -7.21
N ARG A 120 -5.88 11.04 -7.30
CA ARG A 120 -7.19 11.44 -7.82
C ARG A 120 -7.47 10.86 -9.21
N LYS A 121 -6.55 11.06 -10.16
CA LYS A 121 -6.69 10.52 -11.52
C LYS A 121 -6.93 9.00 -11.52
N ARG A 122 -6.31 8.26 -10.59
CA ARG A 122 -6.46 6.80 -10.54
C ARG A 122 -7.75 6.36 -9.85
N LEU A 123 -8.21 7.10 -8.84
CA LEU A 123 -9.53 6.88 -8.27
C LEU A 123 -10.61 7.07 -9.35
N ASP A 124 -10.46 8.10 -10.18
CA ASP A 124 -11.37 8.38 -11.29
C ASP A 124 -11.31 7.25 -12.36
N CYS A 125 -10.13 6.69 -12.61
CA CYS A 125 -9.90 5.63 -13.60
C CYS A 125 -9.97 4.19 -13.05
N SER A 126 -10.36 3.97 -11.77
CA SER A 126 -10.42 2.60 -11.24
C SER A 126 -11.59 1.81 -11.89
N PRO A 127 -11.32 0.65 -12.51
CA PRO A 127 -12.36 -0.21 -13.10
C PRO A 127 -13.19 -0.95 -12.04
N TYR A 128 -12.82 -0.85 -10.77
CA TYR A 128 -13.53 -1.46 -9.65
C TYR A 128 -14.36 -0.40 -8.92
N PRO A 129 -15.68 -0.31 -9.17
CA PRO A 129 -16.55 0.68 -8.53
C PRO A 129 -16.61 0.53 -7.00
N GLY A 130 -16.31 -0.66 -6.46
CA GLY A 130 -16.26 -0.91 -5.01
C GLY A 130 -15.06 -0.25 -4.29
N GLU A 131 -13.92 -0.05 -4.97
CA GLU A 131 -12.77 0.64 -4.38
C GLU A 131 -12.95 2.17 -4.38
N LYS A 132 -13.92 2.71 -5.13
CA LYS A 132 -14.18 4.15 -5.18
C LYS A 132 -14.72 4.68 -3.85
N ASN A 133 -15.48 3.87 -3.11
CA ASN A 133 -16.16 4.32 -1.88
C ASN A 133 -15.27 4.42 -0.64
N ILE A 134 -14.16 3.68 -0.57
CA ILE A 134 -13.24 3.75 0.58
C ILE A 134 -12.38 5.03 0.52
N PHE A 135 -12.15 5.57 -0.68
CA PHE A 135 -11.21 6.68 -0.89
C PHE A 135 -11.88 8.05 -1.07
N LEU A 136 -13.14 8.10 -1.50
CA LEU A 136 -13.88 9.36 -1.67
C LEU A 136 -14.29 10.00 -0.34
N LEU A 137 -14.28 9.25 0.77
CA LEU A 137 -14.71 9.75 2.08
C LEU A 137 -13.67 10.64 2.80
N LEU A 138 -12.46 10.76 2.27
CA LEU A 138 -11.30 11.38 2.95
C LEU A 138 -10.73 12.63 2.24
N ILE A 139 -11.45 13.22 1.28
CA ILE A 139 -11.08 14.49 0.64
C ILE A 139 -12.20 15.51 0.82
#